data_AF-A0A4S3PWY3-F1
#
_entry.id   AF-A0A4S3PWY3-F1
#
_cell.length_a   1.000
_cell.length_b   1.000
_cell.length_c   1.000
_cell.angle_alpha   90.00
_cell.angle_beta   90.00
_cell.angle_gamma   90.00
#
_symmetry.space_group_name_H-M   'P 1'
#
loop_
_entity.id
_entity.type
_entity.pdbx_description
1 polymer ?
#
loop_
_entity_poly.entity_id
_entity_poly.type
_entity_poly.pdbx_seq_one_letter_code
_entity_poly.pdbx_strand_id
1 'polypeptide(L)'
;MVDFFAGIAATFVTIPLLGFILIYLISRFIIKNTRKSFFLSVDVTTVFFLIAVHYLLLVIVGKSMLWLILLILFMTILFIGYMTWRKSHEIETVKVLRKSWRFVFLASAVAYFLLLFIGLVQRIFVTA
;
A
#
# COMPACT_ATOMS: atom_id res chain seq x y z
N MET A 1 -6.08 12.15 24.97
CA MET A 1 -4.77 12.01 24.29
C MET A 1 -4.80 10.92 23.22
N VAL A 2 -5.38 9.74 23.48
CA VAL A 2 -5.52 8.66 22.49
C VAL A 2 -6.30 9.09 21.24
N ASP A 3 -7.40 9.84 21.40
CA ASP A 3 -8.27 10.26 20.29
C ASP A 3 -7.56 11.17 19.27
N PHE A 4 -6.59 11.98 19.73
CA PHE A 4 -5.78 12.83 18.86
C PHE A 4 -4.90 11.99 17.94
N PHE A 5 -4.16 11.02 18.49
CA PHE A 5 -3.33 10.11 17.70
C PHE A 5 -4.18 9.21 16.79
N ALA A 6 -5.36 8.79 17.24
CA ALA A 6 -6.31 8.02 16.45
C ALA A 6 -6.83 8.83 15.24
N GLY A 7 -7.22 10.10 15.43
CA GLY A 7 -7.68 10.96 14.35
C GLY A 7 -6.61 11.23 13.28
N ILE A 8 -5.36 11.40 13.72
CA ILE A 8 -4.22 11.47 12.81
C ILE A 8 -4.11 10.17 12.01
N ALA A 9 -4.02 9.01 12.68
CA ALA A 9 -3.90 7.72 12.00
C ALA A 9 -5.06 7.45 11.01
N ALA A 10 -6.29 7.79 11.40
CA ALA A 10 -7.46 7.66 10.54
C ALA A 10 -7.35 8.51 9.27
N THR A 11 -6.80 9.73 9.37
CA THR A 11 -6.60 10.62 8.22
C THR A 11 -5.61 10.00 7.22
N PHE A 12 -4.48 9.50 7.71
CA PHE A 12 -3.46 8.84 6.88
C PHE A 12 -3.98 7.56 6.21
N VAL A 13 -4.82 6.78 6.91
CA VAL A 13 -5.46 5.58 6.35
C VAL A 13 -6.51 5.95 5.32
N THR A 14 -7.28 7.02 5.54
CA THR A 14 -8.34 7.46 4.62
C THR A 14 -7.75 8.00 3.32
N ILE A 15 -6.65 8.74 3.41
CA ILE A 15 -5.96 9.34 2.26
C ILE A 15 -4.47 8.93 2.26
N PRO A 16 -4.16 7.68 1.88
CA PRO A 16 -2.78 7.16 1.92
C PRO A 16 -1.81 7.98 1.07
N LEU A 17 -2.30 8.65 0.01
CA LEU A 17 -1.51 9.55 -0.82
C LEU A 17 -0.95 10.74 -0.04
N LEU A 18 -1.76 11.35 0.84
CA LEU A 18 -1.27 12.40 1.74
C LEU A 18 -0.21 11.84 2.67
N GLY A 19 -0.41 10.60 3.14
CA GLY A 19 0.60 9.88 3.89
C GLY A 19 1.92 9.73 3.16
N PHE A 20 1.86 9.39 1.87
CA PHE A 20 3.05 9.20 1.06
C PHE A 20 3.84 10.49 0.93
N ILE A 21 3.15 11.59 0.62
CA ILE A 21 3.77 12.91 0.46
C ILE A 21 4.41 13.35 1.78
N LEU A 22 3.68 13.26 2.90
CA LEU A 22 4.19 13.69 4.21
C LEU A 22 5.40 12.86 4.65
N ILE A 23 5.32 11.53 4.55
CA ILE A 23 6.44 10.66 4.92
C ILE A 23 7.64 10.93 4.00
N TYR A 24 7.42 11.23 2.72
CA TYR A 24 8.49 11.61 1.81
C TYR A 24 9.18 12.90 2.20
N LEU A 25 8.41 13.95 2.52
CA LEU A 25 8.97 15.23 2.95
C LEU A 25 9.77 15.08 4.25
N ILE A 26 9.22 14.38 5.24
CA ILE A 26 9.90 14.12 6.53
C ILE A 26 11.17 13.29 6.30
N SER A 27 11.06 12.21 5.53
CA SER A 27 12.20 11.34 5.23
C SER A 27 13.30 12.06 4.46
N ARG A 28 12.93 12.99 3.56
CA ARG A 28 13.88 13.81 2.80
C ARG A 28 14.61 14.79 3.71
N PHE A 29 13.91 15.38 4.67
CA PHE A 29 14.50 16.30 5.64
C PHE A 29 15.54 15.59 6.54
N ILE A 30 15.23 14.39 7.01
CA ILE A 30 16.09 13.62 7.93
C ILE A 30 17.27 12.95 7.20
N ILE A 31 16.99 12.20 6.13
CA ILE A 31 17.99 11.33 5.48
C ILE A 31 18.86 12.11 4.48
N LYS A 32 18.36 13.25 3.97
CA LYS A 32 19.02 14.11 2.96
C LYS A 32 19.45 13.35 1.68
N ASN A 33 18.89 12.19 1.42
CA ASN A 33 19.15 11.38 0.22
C ASN A 33 17.82 11.07 -0.47
N THR A 34 17.59 11.70 -1.62
CA THR A 34 16.33 11.60 -2.38
C THR A 34 15.91 10.16 -2.66
N ARG A 35 16.84 9.31 -3.10
CA ARG A 35 16.55 7.91 -3.45
C ARG A 35 16.19 7.08 -2.22
N LYS A 36 16.93 7.21 -1.12
CA LYS A 36 16.65 6.47 0.12
C LYS A 36 15.34 6.94 0.75
N SER A 37 15.10 8.24 0.80
CA SER A 37 13.86 8.81 1.32
C SER A 37 12.64 8.33 0.54
N PHE A 38 12.70 8.33 -0.80
CA PHE A 38 11.62 7.81 -1.63
C PHE A 38 11.27 6.35 -1.31
N PHE A 39 12.27 5.47 -1.25
CA PHE A 39 12.01 4.06 -0.94
C PHE A 39 11.48 3.85 0.47
N LEU A 40 11.97 4.60 1.46
CA LEU A 40 11.42 4.54 2.81
C LEU A 40 9.94 4.96 2.82
N SER A 41 9.59 6.01 2.09
CA SER A 41 8.20 6.46 2.01
C SER A 41 7.29 5.43 1.36
N VAL A 42 7.74 4.83 0.25
CA VAL A 42 7.07 3.68 -0.38
C VAL A 42 6.85 2.57 0.64
N ASP A 43 7.91 2.16 1.35
CA ASP A 43 7.86 1.02 2.26
C ASP A 43 6.85 1.25 3.39
N VAL A 44 6.86 2.44 4.01
CA VAL A 44 5.95 2.79 5.11
C VAL A 44 4.50 2.94 4.61
N THR A 45 4.29 3.62 3.49
CA THR A 45 2.92 3.88 3.01
C THR A 45 2.23 2.71 2.33
N THR A 46 2.98 1.69 1.92
CA THR A 46 2.40 0.42 1.47
C THR A 46 1.43 -0.12 2.52
N VAL A 47 1.78 -0.05 3.81
CA VAL A 47 0.91 -0.51 4.89
C VAL A 47 -0.40 0.27 4.93
N PHE A 48 -0.35 1.59 4.78
CA PHE A 48 -1.56 2.42 4.74
C PHE A 48 -2.42 2.12 3.52
N PHE A 49 -1.82 1.92 2.34
CA PHE A 49 -2.56 1.53 1.14
C PHE A 49 -3.24 0.17 1.30
N LEU A 50 -2.56 -0.83 1.88
CA LEU A 50 -3.16 -2.14 2.13
C LEU A 50 -4.36 -2.06 3.07
N ILE A 51 -4.25 -1.27 4.15
CA ILE A 51 -5.36 -1.05 5.09
C ILE A 51 -6.51 -0.30 4.39
N ALA A 52 -6.20 0.74 3.62
CA ALA A 52 -7.22 1.51 2.90
C ALA A 52 -7.98 0.65 1.87
N VAL A 53 -7.26 -0.16 1.09
CA VAL A 53 -7.84 -1.12 0.14
C VAL A 53 -8.71 -2.13 0.87
N HIS A 54 -8.27 -2.64 2.03
CA HIS A 54 -9.09 -3.55 2.84
C HIS A 54 -10.44 -2.94 3.22
N TYR A 55 -10.44 -1.72 3.76
CA TYR A 55 -11.68 -1.07 4.18
C TYR A 55 -12.56 -0.68 2.99
N LEU A 56 -11.98 -0.23 1.87
CA LEU A 56 -12.74 0.02 0.64
C LEU A 56 -13.44 -1.24 0.15
N LEU A 57 -12.74 -2.38 0.11
CA LEU A 57 -13.34 -3.67 -0.25
C LEU A 57 -14.43 -4.07 0.74
N LEU A 58 -14.21 -3.89 2.05
CA LEU A 58 -15.21 -4.20 3.06
C LEU A 58 -16.48 -3.39 2.88
N VAL A 59 -16.35 -2.10 2.54
CA VAL A 59 -17.49 -1.21 2.28
C VAL A 59 -18.23 -1.56 0.98
N ILE A 60 -17.50 -1.89 -0.09
CA ILE A 60 -18.09 -2.18 -1.41
C ILE A 60 -18.72 -3.58 -1.46
N VAL A 61 -18.03 -4.58 -0.91
CA VAL A 61 -18.42 -6.00 -0.98
C VAL A 61 -19.26 -6.43 0.23
N GLY A 62 -19.19 -5.69 1.34
CA GLY A 62 -19.88 -6.02 2.59
C GLY A 62 -19.24 -7.17 3.37
N LYS A 63 -18.07 -7.67 2.96
CA LYS A 63 -17.34 -8.76 3.64
C LYS A 63 -15.85 -8.45 3.69
N SER A 64 -15.20 -8.92 4.76
CA SER A 64 -13.75 -8.81 4.89
C SER A 64 -13.04 -9.69 3.85
N MET A 65 -12.25 -9.06 2.98
CA MET A 65 -11.40 -9.72 1.99
C MET A 65 -9.92 -9.67 2.34
N LEU A 66 -9.57 -9.68 3.64
CA LEU A 66 -8.16 -9.69 4.08
C LEU A 66 -7.37 -10.85 3.48
N TRP A 67 -8.00 -12.01 3.33
CA TRP A 67 -7.38 -13.19 2.71
C TRP A 67 -6.91 -12.90 1.27
N LEU A 68 -7.63 -12.08 0.50
CA LEU A 68 -7.28 -11.71 -0.87
C LEU A 68 -6.03 -10.82 -0.89
N ILE A 69 -5.93 -9.88 0.06
CA ILE A 69 -4.77 -8.99 0.20
C ILE A 69 -3.52 -9.80 0.57
N LEU A 70 -3.66 -10.73 1.52
CA LEU A 70 -2.58 -11.65 1.89
C LEU A 70 -2.18 -12.55 0.72
N LEU A 71 -3.15 -13.06 -0.05
CA LEU A 71 -2.87 -13.85 -1.24
C LEU A 71 -2.04 -13.05 -2.26
N ILE A 72 -2.41 -11.80 -2.54
CA ILE A 72 -1.67 -10.92 -3.47
C ILE A 72 -0.23 -10.67 -2.95
N LEU A 73 -0.07 -10.44 -1.65
CA LEU A 73 1.25 -10.30 -1.00
C LEU A 73 2.13 -11.53 -1.25
N PHE A 74 1.62 -12.72 -0.93
CA PHE A 74 2.36 -13.98 -1.12
C PHE A 74 2.65 -14.26 -2.59
N MET A 75 1.67 -14.09 -3.48
CA MET A 75 1.84 -14.29 -4.92
C MET A 75 2.90 -13.36 -5.49
N THR A 76 2.97 -12.10 -5.02
CA THR A 76 4.01 -11.17 -5.44
C THR A 76 5.39 -11.63 -4.97
N ILE A 77 5.53 -12.09 -3.74
CA ILE A 77 6.81 -12.59 -3.21
C ILE A 77 7.27 -13.82 -3.99
N LEU A 78 6.38 -14.78 -4.23
CA LEU A 78 6.67 -15.99 -5.00
C LEU A 78 7.05 -15.66 -6.44
N PHE A 79 6.28 -14.78 -7.10
CA PHE A 79 6.52 -14.39 -8.49
C PHE A 79 7.88 -13.69 -8.67
N ILE A 80 8.18 -12.69 -7.83
CA ILE A 80 9.46 -11.98 -7.89
C ILE A 80 10.63 -12.87 -7.44
N GLY A 81 10.41 -13.74 -6.44
CA GLY A 81 11.38 -14.73 -6.00
C GLY A 81 11.76 -15.68 -7.13
N TYR A 82 10.77 -16.27 -7.79
CA TYR A 82 10.95 -17.14 -8.95
C TYR A 82 11.66 -16.42 -10.11
N MET A 83 11.24 -15.20 -10.44
CA MET A 83 11.89 -14.40 -11.49
C MET A 83 13.36 -14.08 -11.16
N THR A 84 13.67 -13.84 -9.89
CA THR A 84 15.04 -13.54 -9.44
C THR A 84 15.91 -14.80 -9.48
N TRP A 85 15.38 -15.93 -9.01
CA TRP A 85 16.05 -17.23 -9.08
C TRP A 85 16.42 -17.60 -10.51
N ARG A 86 15.48 -17.44 -11.46
CA ARG A 86 15.73 -17.74 -12.88
C ARG A 86 16.87 -16.90 -13.49
N LYS A 87 17.08 -15.66 -13.00
CA LYS A 87 18.05 -14.73 -13.59
C LYS A 87 19.45 -14.85 -13.01
N SER A 88 19.59 -15.06 -11.70
CA SER A 88 20.89 -15.02 -11.03
C SER A 88 21.31 -16.33 -10.37
N HIS A 89 20.44 -17.36 -10.33
CA HIS A 89 20.61 -18.64 -9.62
C HIS A 89 20.89 -18.53 -8.09
N GLU A 90 21.26 -17.35 -7.61
CA GLU A 90 21.38 -16.98 -6.20
C GLU A 90 20.16 -16.16 -5.77
N ILE A 91 19.51 -16.60 -4.70
CA ILE A 91 18.36 -15.91 -4.12
C ILE A 91 18.85 -15.04 -2.96
N GLU A 92 19.09 -13.76 -3.26
CA GLU A 92 19.23 -12.77 -2.20
C GLU A 92 17.85 -12.39 -1.64
N THR A 93 17.42 -13.07 -0.58
CA THR A 93 16.08 -12.95 0.04
C THR A 93 15.68 -11.51 0.33
N VAL A 94 16.60 -10.70 0.87
CA VAL A 94 16.34 -9.28 1.20
C VAL A 94 16.06 -8.45 -0.06
N LYS A 95 16.79 -8.69 -1.15
CA LYS A 95 16.57 -8.00 -2.42
C LYS A 95 15.23 -8.40 -3.03
N VAL A 96 14.85 -9.67 -2.95
CA VAL A 96 13.55 -10.18 -3.41
C VAL A 96 12.42 -9.51 -2.62
N LEU A 97 12.45 -9.59 -1.28
CA LEU A 97 11.42 -9.01 -0.43
C LEU A 97 11.24 -7.52 -0.67
N ARG A 98 12.34 -6.76 -0.79
CA ARG A 98 12.27 -5.32 -1.08
C ARG A 98 11.66 -5.02 -2.46
N LYS A 99 11.95 -5.83 -3.48
CA LYS A 99 11.35 -5.69 -4.81
C LYS A 99 9.85 -6.03 -4.77
N SER A 100 9.49 -7.11 -4.09
CA SER A 100 8.09 -7.54 -3.91
C SER A 100 7.27 -6.48 -3.20
N TRP A 101 7.82 -5.90 -2.13
CA TRP A 101 7.16 -4.84 -1.38
C TRP A 101 6.84 -3.62 -2.25
N ARG A 102 7.77 -3.21 -3.11
CA ARG A 102 7.56 -2.10 -4.06
C ARG A 102 6.49 -2.39 -5.10
N PHE A 103 6.38 -3.63 -5.55
CA PHE A 103 5.32 -4.02 -6.48
C PHE A 103 3.95 -3.99 -5.78
N VAL A 104 3.89 -4.47 -4.54
CA VAL A 104 2.68 -4.42 -3.71
C VAL A 104 2.24 -2.98 -3.48
N PHE A 105 3.17 -2.05 -3.21
CA PHE A 105 2.86 -0.62 -3.12
C PHE A 105 2.13 -0.13 -4.37
N LEU A 106 2.70 -0.40 -5.55
CA LEU A 106 2.12 0.06 -6.81
C LEU A 106 0.75 -0.56 -7.06
N ALA A 107 0.62 -1.87 -6.86
CA ALA A 107 -0.63 -2.59 -7.04
C ALA A 107 -1.72 -2.09 -6.07
N SER A 108 -1.38 -1.91 -4.80
CA SER A 108 -2.32 -1.40 -3.79
C SER A 108 -2.69 0.06 -3.99
N ALA A 109 -1.77 0.90 -4.47
CA ALA A 109 -2.07 2.28 -4.84
C ALA A 109 -3.06 2.36 -6.02
N VAL A 110 -2.83 1.58 -7.07
CA VAL A 110 -3.76 1.51 -8.22
C VAL A 110 -5.13 0.96 -7.78
N ALA A 111 -5.14 -0.15 -7.02
CA ALA A 111 -6.37 -0.72 -6.50
C ALA A 111 -7.14 0.27 -5.61
N TYR A 112 -6.45 1.04 -4.78
CA TYR A 112 -7.08 2.09 -3.96
C TYR A 112 -7.84 3.10 -4.82
N PHE A 113 -7.21 3.67 -5.85
CA PHE A 113 -7.87 4.67 -6.69
C PHE A 113 -9.04 4.07 -7.48
N LEU A 114 -8.90 2.85 -8.00
CA LEU A 114 -9.99 2.16 -8.70
C LEU A 114 -11.17 1.88 -7.77
N LEU A 115 -10.92 1.32 -6.58
CA LEU A 115 -11.96 1.02 -5.61
C LEU A 115 -12.61 2.28 -5.06
N LEU A 116 -11.83 3.34 -4.82
CA LEU A 116 -12.36 4.63 -4.40
C LEU A 116 -13.32 5.18 -5.47
N PHE A 117 -12.92 5.15 -6.74
CA PHE A 117 -13.77 5.59 -7.84
C PHE A 117 -15.05 4.75 -7.95
N ILE A 118 -14.93 3.42 -7.91
CA ILE A 118 -16.10 2.51 -7.94
C ILE A 118 -17.03 2.79 -6.75
N GLY A 119 -16.50 2.93 -5.54
CA GLY A 119 -17.28 3.19 -4.34
C GLY A 119 -17.99 4.55 -4.37
N LEU A 120 -17.34 5.59 -4.93
CA LEU A 120 -17.96 6.89 -5.13
C LEU A 120 -19.12 6.81 -6.13
N VAL A 121 -18.90 6.18 -7.28
CA VAL A 121 -19.92 5.97 -8.31
C VAL A 121 -21.12 5.22 -7.75
N GLN A 122 -20.89 4.09 -7.05
CA GLN A 122 -21.97 3.32 -6.42
C GLN A 122 -22.78 4.15 -5.43
N ARG A 123 -22.13 4.95 -4.58
CA ARG A 123 -22.84 5.80 -3.60
C ARG A 123 -23.69 6.86 -4.28
N ILE A 124 -23.19 7.50 -5.33
CA ILE A 124 -23.94 8.52 -6.08
C ILE A 124 -25.19 7.90 -6.73
N PHE A 125 -25.05 6.76 -7.40
CA PHE A 125 -26.18 6.13 -8.10
C PHE A 125 -27.18 5.40 -7.19
N VAL A 126 -26.76 4.90 -6.04
CA VAL A 126 -27.67 4.23 -5.08
C VAL A 126 -28.41 5.24 -4.19
N THR A 127 -27.85 6.46 -4.02
CA THR A 127 -28.44 7.52 -3.19
C THR A 127 -29.22 8.56 -4.00
N ALA A 128 -29.11 8.54 -5.34
CA ALA A 128 -29.91 9.35 -6.27
C ALA A 128 -31.17 8.59 -6.70
#